data_AF-A0A1H6CV36-F1
#
_entry.id   AF-A0A1H6CV36-F1
#
_cell.length_a   1.000
_cell.length_b   1.000
_cell.length_c   1.000
_cell.angle_alpha   90.00
_cell.angle_beta   90.00
_cell.angle_gamma   90.00
#
_symmetry.space_group_name_H-M   'P 1'
#
loop_
_entity.id
_entity.type
_entity.pdbx_description
1 polymer ?
#
loop_
_entity_poly.entity_id
_entity_poly.type
_entity_poly.pdbx_seq_one_letter_code
_entity_poly.pdbx_strand_id
1 'polypeptide(L)'
;MKTAVWGMLALSAGVLLFMLVRQPGARRIFSSIGVHVVVAAFLLYGVQLLSGYTGLELPINIYTVGTVSVLGVPGLMLLTALKVVLV
;
A
#
# COMPACT_ATOMS: atom_id res chain seq x y z
N MET A 1 3.57 38.68 5.35
CA MET A 1 3.56 38.16 3.95
C MET A 1 3.68 36.63 3.89
N LYS A 2 4.72 36.00 4.46
CA LYS A 2 4.89 34.53 4.46
C LYS A 2 3.69 33.71 4.98
N THR A 3 3.04 34.17 6.05
CA THR A 3 1.88 33.49 6.68
C THR A 3 0.62 33.54 5.81
N ALA A 4 0.42 34.63 5.08
CA ALA A 4 -0.69 34.76 4.14
C ALA A 4 -0.53 33.83 2.94
N VAL A 5 0.70 33.67 2.43
CA VAL A 5 1.01 32.74 1.34
C VAL A 5 0.81 31.28 1.77
N TRP A 6 1.26 30.91 2.97
CA TRP A 6 1.01 29.57 3.53
C TRP A 6 -0.48 29.30 3.77
N GLY A 7 -1.23 30.30 4.25
CA GLY A 7 -2.68 30.19 4.43
C GLY A 7 -3.42 29.99 3.11
N MET A 8 -3.05 30.76 2.08
CA MET A 8 -3.65 30.63 0.75
C MET A 8 -3.30 29.29 0.08
N LEU A 9 -2.08 28.79 0.29
CA LEU A 9 -1.63 27.51 -0.22
C LEU A 9 -2.34 26.34 0.47
N ALA A 10 -2.51 26.40 1.79
CA ALA A 10 -3.28 25.40 2.54
C ALA A 10 -4.75 25.38 2.13
N LEU A 11 -5.36 26.55 1.91
CA LEU A 11 -6.76 26.67 1.50
C LEU A 11 -6.96 26.17 0.06
N SER A 12 -6.05 26.53 -0.85
CA SER A 12 -6.00 26.01 -2.21
C SER A 12 -5.86 24.48 -2.24
N ALA A 13 -4.91 23.92 -1.47
CA ALA A 13 -4.69 22.48 -1.40
C ALA A 13 -5.91 21.74 -0.81
N GLY A 14 -6.55 22.31 0.21
CA GLY A 14 -7.76 21.76 0.83
C GLY A 14 -8.93 21.69 -0.15
N VAL A 15 -9.19 22.78 -0.90
CA VAL A 15 -10.23 22.81 -1.93
C VAL A 15 -9.92 21.83 -3.05
N LEU A 16 -8.65 21.72 -3.47
CA LEU A 16 -8.22 20.78 -4.50
C LEU A 16 -8.47 19.32 -4.08
N LEU A 17 -8.10 18.95 -2.85
CA LEU A 17 -8.33 17.62 -2.30
C LEU A 17 -9.84 17.31 -2.20
N PHE A 18 -10.65 18.28 -1.76
CA PHE A 18 -12.09 18.12 -1.69
C PHE A 18 -12.71 17.86 -3.07
N MET A 19 -12.27 18.61 -4.07
CA MET A 19 -12.72 18.46 -5.45
C MET A 19 -12.26 17.11 -6.05
N LEU A 20 -11.04 16.68 -5.73
CA LEU A 20 -10.49 15.41 -6.15
C LEU A 20 -11.29 14.22 -5.59
N VAL A 21 -11.67 14.23 -4.31
CA VAL A 21 -12.48 13.15 -3.72
C VAL A 21 -13.87 13.06 -4.35
N ARG A 22 -14.43 14.18 -4.83
CA ARG A 22 -15.72 14.20 -5.53
C ARG A 22 -15.64 13.75 -7.00
N GLN A 23 -14.45 13.66 -7.58
CA GLN A 23 -14.29 13.15 -8.94
C GLN A 23 -14.60 11.64 -8.98
N PRO A 24 -15.48 11.17 -9.88
CA PRO A 24 -15.77 9.74 -10.02
C PRO A 24 -14.52 8.94 -10.40
N GLY A 25 -13.56 9.56 -11.11
CA GLY A 25 -12.26 8.97 -11.41
C GLY A 25 -11.42 8.68 -10.16
N ALA A 26 -11.44 9.56 -9.15
CA ALA A 26 -10.70 9.34 -7.91
C ALA A 26 -11.27 8.15 -7.12
N ARG A 27 -12.60 8.03 -7.02
CA ARG A 27 -13.24 6.86 -6.41
C ARG A 27 -12.83 5.55 -7.07
N ARG A 28 -12.71 5.54 -8.41
CA ARG A 28 -12.27 4.35 -9.17
C ARG A 28 -10.82 3.99 -8.85
N ILE A 29 -9.93 4.97 -8.73
CA ILE A 29 -8.53 4.76 -8.34
C ILE A 29 -8.43 4.25 -6.90
N PHE A 30 -9.12 4.88 -5.95
CA PHE A 30 -9.15 4.43 -4.56
C PHE A 30 -9.69 3.00 -4.42
N SER A 31 -10.75 2.66 -5.17
CA SER A 31 -11.28 1.30 -5.21
C SER A 31 -10.28 0.32 -5.81
N SER A 32 -9.59 0.68 -6.90
CA SER A 32 -8.57 -0.17 -7.52
C SER A 32 -7.39 -0.43 -6.59
N ILE A 33 -6.87 0.60 -5.92
CA ILE A 33 -5.79 0.47 -4.93
C ILE A 33 -6.26 -0.39 -3.75
N GLY A 34 -7.48 -0.17 -3.26
CA GLY A 34 -8.06 -0.98 -2.18
C GLY A 34 -8.10 -2.46 -2.52
N VAL A 35 -8.48 -2.82 -3.76
CA VAL A 35 -8.46 -4.22 -4.21
C VAL A 35 -7.05 -4.80 -4.19
N HIS A 36 -6.05 -4.06 -4.67
CA HIS A 36 -4.65 -4.52 -4.64
C HIS A 36 -4.15 -4.73 -3.19
N VAL A 37 -4.53 -3.84 -2.27
CA VAL A 37 -4.20 -3.98 -0.85
C VAL A 37 -4.86 -5.20 -0.23
N VAL A 38 -6.13 -5.45 -0.54
CA VAL A 38 -6.86 -6.64 -0.05
C VAL A 38 -6.21 -7.91 -0.59
N VAL A 39 -5.93 -7.97 -1.89
CA VAL A 39 -5.25 -9.11 -2.52
C VAL A 39 -3.88 -9.34 -1.88
N ALA A 40 -3.10 -8.28 -1.65
CA ALA A 40 -1.80 -8.37 -0.99
C ALA A 40 -1.91 -8.91 0.45
N ALA A 41 -2.90 -8.44 1.21
CA ALA A 41 -3.16 -8.93 2.55
C ALA A 41 -3.52 -10.43 2.54
N PHE A 42 -4.36 -10.88 1.61
CA PHE A 42 -4.70 -12.29 1.45
C PHE A 42 -3.47 -13.15 1.10
N LEU A 43 -2.64 -12.69 0.16
CA LEU A 43 -1.44 -13.43 -0.22
C LEU A 43 -0.43 -13.52 0.94
N LEU A 44 -0.18 -12.40 1.63
CA LEU A 44 0.71 -12.38 2.80
C LEU A 44 0.18 -13.28 3.92
N TYR A 45 -1.13 -13.26 4.18
CA TYR A 45 -1.75 -14.14 5.16
C TYR A 45 -1.67 -15.62 4.77
N GLY A 46 -1.83 -15.93 3.48
CA GLY A 46 -1.63 -17.28 2.94
C GLY A 46 -0.21 -17.80 3.20
N VAL A 47 0.81 -16.96 2.98
CA VAL A 47 2.20 -17.32 3.30
C VAL A 47 2.41 -17.47 4.81
N GLN A 48 1.82 -16.58 5.61
CA GLN A 48 1.91 -16.65 7.07
C GLN A 48 1.29 -17.94 7.63
N LEU A 49 0.20 -18.44 7.05
CA LEU A 49 -0.37 -19.75 7.41
C LEU A 49 0.55 -20.92 7.05
N LEU A 50 1.21 -20.84 5.88
CA LEU A 50 2.21 -21.83 5.47
C LEU A 50 3.52 -21.74 6.27
N SER A 51 3.71 -20.68 7.05
CA SER A 51 4.91 -20.50 7.86
C SER A 51 5.12 -21.61 8.88
N GLY A 52 4.05 -22.24 9.38
CA GLY A 52 4.16 -23.40 10.27
C GLY A 52 4.81 -24.63 9.62
N TYR A 53 4.76 -24.72 8.29
CA TYR A 53 5.33 -25.84 7.53
C TYR A 53 6.65 -25.48 6.83
N THR A 54 6.79 -24.22 6.41
CA THR A 54 7.93 -23.74 5.61
C THR A 54 8.97 -22.97 6.42
N GLY A 55 8.66 -22.55 7.65
CA GLY A 55 9.50 -21.65 8.45
C GLY A 55 9.60 -20.22 7.89
N LEU A 56 8.88 -19.91 6.80
CA LEU A 56 8.94 -18.62 6.12
C LEU A 56 7.96 -17.62 6.74
N GLU A 57 8.38 -16.98 7.83
CA GLU A 57 7.59 -15.92 8.48
C GLU A 57 7.75 -14.58 7.75
N LEU A 58 6.81 -14.17 6.91
CA LEU A 58 6.79 -12.80 6.38
C LEU A 58 5.99 -11.89 7.31
N PRO A 59 6.63 -10.92 8.00
CA PRO A 59 5.92 -10.06 8.93
C PRO A 59 4.87 -9.22 8.20
N ILE A 60 3.65 -9.19 8.72
CA ILE A 60 2.55 -8.38 8.18
C ILE A 60 2.68 -6.96 8.74
N ASN A 61 3.37 -6.09 8.00
CA ASN A 61 3.56 -4.68 8.34
C ASN A 61 3.24 -3.77 7.14
N ILE A 62 3.26 -2.46 7.35
CA ILE A 62 2.92 -1.50 6.29
C ILE A 62 3.85 -1.56 5.08
N TYR A 63 5.12 -1.94 5.29
CA TYR A 63 6.13 -2.03 4.24
C TYR A 63 5.98 -3.29 3.39
N THR A 64 5.69 -4.45 4.00
CA THR A 64 5.44 -5.71 3.28
C THR A 64 4.11 -5.66 2.55
N VAL A 65 3.05 -5.17 3.19
CA VAL A 65 1.74 -4.96 2.53
C VAL A 65 1.87 -3.95 1.40
N GLY A 66 2.61 -2.85 1.61
CA GLY A 66 2.88 -1.85 0.57
C GLY A 66 3.60 -2.46 -0.64
N THR A 67 4.67 -3.20 -0.40
CA THR A 67 5.45 -3.84 -1.48
C THR A 67 4.62 -4.85 -2.26
N VAL A 68 3.85 -5.69 -1.58
CA VAL A 68 3.02 -6.73 -2.21
C VAL A 68 1.78 -6.11 -2.87
N SER A 69 1.25 -4.99 -2.38
CA SER A 69 0.13 -4.30 -3.05
C SER A 69 0.55 -3.60 -4.34
N VAL A 70 1.78 -3.10 -4.42
CA VAL A 70 2.32 -2.46 -5.64
C VAL A 70 2.79 -3.50 -6.65
N LEU A 71 3.57 -4.49 -6.20
CA LEU A 71 4.21 -5.47 -7.08
C LEU A 71 3.41 -6.77 -7.24
N GLY A 72 2.41 -7.03 -6.39
CA GLY A 72 1.61 -8.25 -6.40
C GLY A 72 2.40 -9.50 -6.00
N VAL A 73 2.11 -10.59 -6.69
CA VAL A 73 2.81 -11.89 -6.55
C VAL A 73 4.34 -11.76 -6.74
N PRO A 74 4.85 -11.04 -7.77
CA PRO A 74 6.29 -10.76 -7.90
C PRO A 74 6.93 -10.15 -6.65
N GLY A 75 6.27 -9.18 -6.00
CA GLY A 75 6.79 -8.55 -4.79
C GLY A 75 6.88 -9.53 -3.62
N LEU A 76 5.89 -10.42 -3.52
CA LEU A 76 5.87 -11.47 -2.52
C LEU A 76 7.02 -12.47 -2.71
N MET A 77 7.26 -12.91 -3.95
CA MET A 77 8.38 -13.78 -4.31
C MET A 77 9.74 -13.12 -4.04
N LEU A 78 9.87 -11.82 -4.31
CA LEU A 78 11.09 -11.08 -3.99
C LEU A 78 11.34 -11.01 -2.49
N LEU A 79 10.30 -10.72 -1.70
CA LEU A 79 10.42 -10.66 -0.24
C LEU A 79 10.73 -12.03 0.38
N THR A 80 10.13 -13.11 -0.12
CA THR A 80 10.47 -14.47 0.32
C THR A 80 11.90 -14.83 -0.06
N ALA A 81 12.32 -14.58 -1.31
CA ALA A 81 13.68 -14.84 -1.77
C ALA A 81 14.72 -14.03 -0.98
N LEU A 82 14.44 -12.74 -0.74
CA LEU A 82 15.31 -11.88 0.06
C LEU A 82 15.49 -12.44 1.48
N LYS A 83 14.40 -12.92 2.09
CA LYS A 83 14.45 -13.55 3.41
C LYS A 83 15.27 -14.83 3.42
N VAL A 84 15.16 -15.67 2.39
CA VAL A 84 15.95 -16.92 2.25
C VAL A 84 17.44 -16.65 1.97
N VAL A 85 17.78 -15.51 1.36
CA VAL A 85 19.18 -15.16 1.03
C VAL A 85 19.87 -14.44 2.19
N LEU A 86 19.18 -13.53 2.88
CA LEU A 86 19.77 -12.77 3.99
C LEU A 86 19.76 -13.52 5.33
N VAL A 87 18.95 -14.57 5.46
CA VAL A 87 18.78 -15.37 6.68
C VAL A 87 18.92 -16.84 6.32
#